data_AF-X1EJ67-F1
#
_entry.id   AF-X1EJ67-F1
#
_cell.length_a   1.000
_cell.length_b   1.000
_cell.length_c   1.000
_cell.angle_alpha   90.00
_cell.angle_beta   90.00
_cell.angle_gamma   90.00
#
_symmetry.space_group_name_H-M   'P 1'
#
loop_
_entity.id
_entity.type
_entity.pdbx_description
1 polymer ?
#
loop_
_entity_poly.entity_id
_entity_poly.type
_entity_poly.pdbx_seq_one_letter_code
_entity_poly.pdbx_strand_id
1 'polypeptide(L)' 'MAKVIKCLDTNCVTYIFLDDNRVIHQPKETCDKKQLSDNITDQIEEYTRTVKETVYVSKGAFKKDKIVEGEELKF' A
#
# COMPACT_ATOMS: atom_id res chain seq x y z
N MET A 1 -6.08 15.10 -4.62
CA MET A 1 -4.85 14.48 -5.17
C MET A 1 -3.97 14.19 -3.98
N ALA A 2 -3.36 13.03 -3.93
CA ALA A 2 -2.50 12.64 -2.81
C ALA A 2 -1.23 11.98 -3.34
N LYS A 3 -0.11 12.21 -2.68
CA LYS A 3 1.19 11.71 -3.10
C LYS A 3 1.50 10.39 -2.40
N VAL A 4 2.05 9.44 -3.12
CA VAL A 4 2.48 8.16 -2.55
C VAL A 4 3.74 8.38 -1.73
N ILE A 5 3.67 8.07 -0.44
CA ILE A 5 4.83 8.07 0.45
C ILE A 5 5.52 6.72 0.42
N LYS A 6 4.75 5.64 0.52
CA LYS A 6 5.29 4.29 0.67
C LYS A 6 4.39 3.27 -0.01
N CYS A 7 4.99 2.31 -0.69
CA CYS A 7 4.31 1.10 -1.14
C CYS A 7 4.90 -0.12 -0.43
N LEU A 8 4.06 -0.85 0.30
CA LEU A 8 4.45 -2.07 0.98
C LEU A 8 3.65 -3.25 0.42
N ASP A 9 4.38 -4.21 -0.14
CA ASP A 9 3.80 -5.44 -0.66
C ASP A 9 3.84 -6.55 0.38
N THR A 10 2.67 -7.06 0.72
CA THR A 10 2.51 -8.29 1.50
C THR A 10 2.17 -9.46 0.60
N ASN A 11 1.90 -10.61 1.19
CA ASN A 11 1.61 -11.84 0.46
C ASN A 11 0.46 -11.67 -0.53
N CYS A 12 -0.69 -11.17 -0.09
CA CYS A 12 -1.90 -11.05 -0.92
C CYS A 12 -2.36 -9.62 -1.17
N VAL A 13 -1.73 -8.63 -0.52
CA VAL A 13 -2.20 -7.25 -0.49
C VAL A 13 -1.03 -6.30 -0.69
N THR A 14 -1.25 -5.22 -1.42
CA THR A 14 -0.36 -4.07 -1.48
C THR A 14 -0.98 -2.93 -0.69
N TYR A 15 -0.22 -2.38 0.26
CA TYR A 15 -0.56 -1.17 1.01
C TYR A 15 0.12 0.03 0.36
N ILE A 16 -0.66 1.03 -0.02
CA ILE A 16 -0.16 2.27 -0.62
C ILE A 16 -0.47 3.41 0.36
N PHE A 17 0.56 3.92 1.02
CA PHE A 17 0.45 5.00 1.99
C PHE A 17 0.60 6.35 1.30
N LEU A 18 -0.26 7.29 1.68
CA LEU A 18 -0.39 8.60 1.08
C LEU A 18 -0.03 9.71 2.06
N ASP A 19 0.40 10.86 1.53
CA ASP A 19 0.81 12.03 2.31
C ASP A 19 -0.29 12.74 3.08
N ASP A 20 -1.54 12.46 2.74
CA ASP A 20 -2.72 12.93 3.45
C ASP A 20 -3.18 11.97 4.58
N ASN A 21 -2.34 11.01 4.97
CA ASN A 21 -2.60 9.99 5.99
C ASN A 21 -3.69 8.97 5.60
N ARG A 22 -3.95 8.78 4.31
CA ARG A 22 -4.80 7.69 3.84
C ARG A 22 -3.92 6.52 3.41
N VAL A 23 -4.46 5.30 3.53
CA VAL A 23 -3.84 4.09 2.98
C VAL A 23 -4.81 3.40 2.05
N ILE A 24 -4.34 2.97 0.89
CA ILE A 24 -5.11 2.14 -0.03
C ILE A 24 -4.75 0.68 0.25
N HIS A 25 -5.75 -0.11 0.60
CA HIS A 25 -5.64 -1.55 0.78
C HIS A 25 -6.07 -2.23 -0.52
N GLN A 26 -5.10 -2.70 -1.30
CA GLN A 26 -5.34 -3.27 -2.61
C GLN A 26 -5.02 -4.77 -2.66
N PRO A 27 -5.97 -5.64 -3.07
CA PRO A 27 -5.67 -7.05 -3.30
C PRO A 27 -4.77 -7.21 -4.52
N LYS A 28 -3.78 -8.10 -4.41
CA LYS A 28 -2.96 -8.56 -5.54
C LYS A 28 -3.74 -9.55 -6.39
N GLU A 29 -3.42 -9.64 -7.68
CA GLU A 29 -3.97 -10.67 -8.57
C GLU A 29 -3.50 -12.07 -8.17
N THR A 30 -2.29 -12.19 -7.62
CA THR A 30 -1.70 -13.44 -7.15
C THR A 30 -1.12 -13.25 -5.75
N CYS A 31 -1.42 -14.21 -4.87
CA CYS A 31 -0.80 -14.27 -3.54
C CYS A 31 0.60 -14.90 -3.61
N ASP A 32 1.58 -14.20 -3.07
CA ASP A 32 2.91 -14.75 -2.78
C ASP A 32 2.80 -15.72 -1.59
N LYS A 33 3.27 -16.96 -1.78
CA LYS A 33 3.32 -17.99 -0.72
C LYS A 33 4.54 -17.87 0.20
N LYS A 34 5.42 -16.90 -0.06
CA LYS A 34 6.62 -16.68 0.75
C LYS A 34 6.24 -16.14 2.12
N GLN A 35 7.01 -16.49 3.14
CA GLN A 35 6.84 -15.86 4.44
C GLN A 35 7.14 -14.36 4.32
N LEU A 36 6.26 -13.54 4.89
CA LEU A 36 6.49 -12.10 4.98
C LEU A 36 7.73 -11.87 5.84
N SER A 37 8.65 -11.00 5.42
CA SER A 37 9.81 -10.68 6.24
C SER A 37 9.40 -9.80 7.41
N ASP A 38 10.05 -9.98 8.56
CA ASP A 38 9.78 -9.19 9.78
C ASP A 38 9.91 -7.68 9.52
N ASN A 39 10.86 -7.29 8.67
CA ASN A 39 11.06 -5.90 8.24
C ASN A 39 9.81 -5.29 7.56
N ILE A 40 9.07 -6.07 6.75
CA ILE A 40 7.83 -5.56 6.13
C ILE A 40 6.74 -5.39 7.20
N THR A 41 6.67 -6.31 8.17
CA THR A 41 5.73 -6.21 9.30
C THR A 41 5.99 -4.94 10.13
N ASP A 42 7.26 -4.68 10.48
CA ASP A 42 7.66 -3.49 11.25
C ASP A 42 7.34 -2.20 10.49
N GLN A 43 7.60 -2.16 9.18
CA GLN A 43 7.24 -1.01 8.35
C GLN A 43 5.72 -0.78 8.31
N ILE A 44 4.92 -1.85 8.16
CA ILE A 44 3.45 -1.71 8.18
C ILE A 44 3.00 -1.12 9.52
N GLU A 45 3.55 -1.57 10.65
CA GLU A 45 3.21 -1.04 11.96
C GLU A 45 3.61 0.45 12.10
N GLU A 46 4.79 0.83 11.62
CA GLU A 46 5.26 2.22 11.66
C GLU A 46 4.32 3.16 10.88
N TYR A 47 4.00 2.82 9.62
CA TYR A 47 3.17 3.67 8.78
C TYR A 47 1.70 3.64 9.17
N THR A 48 1.18 2.53 9.69
CA THR A 48 -0.23 2.46 10.12
C THR A 48 -0.55 3.36 11.31
N ARG A 49 0.44 3.72 12.14
CA ARG A 49 0.25 4.68 13.25
C ARG A 49 -0.12 6.09 12.79
N THR A 50 0.25 6.48 11.57
CA THR A 50 -0.07 7.80 11.02
C THR A 50 -1.37 7.80 10.23
N VAL A 51 -1.89 6.62 9.87
CA VAL A 51 -3.09 6.47 9.04
C VAL A 51 -4.35 6.93 9.76
N LYS A 52 -5.14 7.77 9.08
CA LYS A 52 -6.47 8.22 9.53
C LYS A 52 -7.62 7.50 8.83
N GLU A 53 -7.40 7.01 7.61
CA GLU A 53 -8.43 6.37 6.80
C GLU A 53 -7.83 5.27 5.92
N THR A 54 -8.55 4.15 5.80
CA THR A 54 -8.22 3.06 4.88
C THR A 54 -9.24 2.97 3.76
N VAL A 55 -8.78 3.09 2.52
CA VAL A 55 -9.58 2.91 1.31
C VAL A 55 -9.42 1.48 0.82
N TYR A 56 -10.48 0.68 0.91
CA TYR A 56 -10.49 -0.68 0.39
C TYR A 56 -10.92 -0.67 -1.08
N VAL A 57 -10.11 -1.30 -1.94
CA VAL A 57 -10.45 -1.49 -3.35
C VAL A 57 -10.69 -2.97 -3.63
N SER A 58 -11.69 -3.27 -4.47
CA SER A 58 -12.13 -4.64 -4.75
C SER A 58 -11.22 -5.39 -5.73
N LYS A 59 -10.35 -4.68 -6.45
CA LYS A 59 -9.41 -5.21 -7.43
C LYS A 59 -8.13 -4.37 -7.45
N GLY A 60 -7.09 -4.86 -8.11
CA GLY A 60 -5.86 -4.12 -8.40
C GLY A 60 -6.12 -2.86 -9.21
N ALA A 61 -6.54 -1.77 -8.56
CA ALA A 61 -6.86 -0.50 -9.19
C ALA A 61 -5.61 0.21 -9.71
N PHE A 62 -4.49 0.00 -9.03
CA PHE A 62 -3.20 0.60 -9.32
C PHE A 62 -2.18 -0.50 -9.62
N LYS A 63 -1.60 -0.49 -10.82
CA LYS A 63 -0.56 -1.47 -11.19
C LYS A 63 0.74 -1.11 -10.47
N LYS A 64 1.36 -2.07 -9.78
CA LYS A 64 2.61 -1.88 -9.04
C LYS A 64 3.72 -1.23 -9.87
N ASP A 65 3.84 -1.57 -11.16
CA ASP A 65 4.82 -0.95 -12.09
C ASP A 65 4.56 0.52 -12.42
N LYS A 66 3.44 1.07 -11.94
CA LYS A 66 2.99 2.45 -12.10
C LYS A 66 2.75 3.16 -10.78
N ILE A 67 3.15 2.59 -9.65
CA ILE A 67 3.09 3.30 -8.37
C ILE A 67 4.51 3.41 -7.87
N VAL A 68 5.08 4.59 -8.06
CA VAL A 68 6.39 4.91 -7.50
C VAL A 68 6.20 5.83 -6.31
N GLU A 69 7.03 5.64 -5.29
CA GLU A 69 7.12 6.60 -4.18
C GLU A 69 7.37 8.00 -4.77
N GLY A 70 6.52 8.95 -4.41
CA GLY A 70 6.54 10.31 -4.90
C GLY A 70 5.58 10.63 -6.04
N GLU A 71 4.84 9.65 -6.57
CA GLU A 71 3.82 9.87 -7.60
C GLU A 71 2.52 10.43 -7.02
N GLU A 72 1.83 11.29 -7.77
CA GLU A 72 0.51 11.81 -7.39
C GLU A 72 -0.61 10.91 -7.91
N LEU A 73 -1.43 10.38 -6.99
CA LEU A 73 -2.64 9.66 -7.35
C LEU A 73 -3.81 10.64 -7.51
N LYS A 74 -4.43 10.55 -8.69
CA LYS A 74 -5.73 11.15 -9.00
C LYS A 74 -6.78 10.06 -8.80
N PHE A 75 -7.66 10.29 -7.84
CA PHE A 75 -8.80 9.43 -7.52
C PHE A 75 -10.00 9.79 -8.40
#